data_AF-A0A7C7L9C0-F1
#
_entry.id   AF-A0A7C7L9C0-F1
#
_cell.length_a   1.000
_cell.length_b   1.000
_cell.length_c   1.000
_cell.angle_alpha   90.00
_cell.angle_beta   90.00
_cell.angle_gamma   90.00
#
_symmetry.space_group_name_H-M   'P 1'
#
loop_
_entity.id
_entity.type
_entity.pdbx_description
1 polymer ?
#
loop_
_entity_poly.entity_id
_entity_poly.type
_entity_poly.pdbx_seq_one_letter_code
_entity_poly.pdbx_strand_id
1 'polypeptide(L)' 'MKIKSFLISSFSLLCGCGAPNMLVKKGDAFPEFELSSHTGIHVTKSDLLGQPSVVWFYPKAATPG' A
#
# COMPACT_ATOMS: atom_id res chain seq x y z
N MET A 1 -43.75 14.95 4.48
CA MET A 1 -42.72 15.94 4.10
C MET A 1 -41.47 15.18 3.65
N LYS A 2 -41.17 15.16 2.35
CA LYS A 2 -40.08 14.37 1.74
C LYS A 2 -38.81 15.22 1.71
N ILE A 3 -37.84 14.92 2.56
CA ILE A 3 -36.53 15.58 2.56
C ILE A 3 -35.58 14.68 1.76
N LYS A 4 -35.34 15.03 0.49
CA LYS A 4 -34.33 14.39 -0.34
C LYS A 4 -32.97 14.95 0.07
N SER A 5 -32.21 14.18 0.84
CA SER A 5 -30.82 14.51 1.18
C SER A 5 -29.94 14.16 -0.03
N PHE A 6 -29.64 15.18 -0.82
CA PHE A 6 -28.77 15.11 -1.98
C PHE A 6 -27.34 15.37 -1.49
N LEU A 7 -26.66 14.34 -0.96
CA LEU A 7 -25.22 14.45 -0.68
C LEU A 7 -24.44 14.08 -1.95
N ILE A 8 -24.02 15.14 -2.64
CA ILE A 8 -23.02 15.11 -3.71
C ILE A 8 -21.71 14.69 -3.05
N SER A 9 -21.34 13.41 -3.18
CA SER A 9 -19.99 12.97 -2.82
C SER A 9 -19.08 13.24 -4.02
N SER A 10 -18.42 14.39 -3.97
CA SER A 10 -17.33 14.81 -4.84
C SER A 10 -16.22 13.76 -4.89
N PHE A 11 -16.30 12.84 -5.86
CA PHE A 11 -15.24 11.91 -6.20
C PHE A 11 -14.21 12.64 -7.06
N SER A 12 -13.39 13.47 -6.43
CA SER A 12 -12.22 14.09 -7.04
C SER A 12 -10.98 13.35 -6.55
N LEU A 13 -10.65 12.19 -7.16
CA LEU A 13 -9.30 11.66 -7.11
C LEU A 13 -8.62 11.92 -8.45
N LEU A 14 -8.01 13.10 -8.52
CA LEU A 14 -7.01 13.44 -9.50
C LEU A 14 -5.91 12.38 -9.46
N CYS A 15 -5.74 11.69 -10.58
CA CYS A 15 -4.59 10.87 -10.87
C CYS A 15 -3.35 11.78 -10.90
N GLY A 16 -2.72 11.96 -9.74
CA GLY A 16 -1.40 12.54 -9.61
C GLY A 16 -0.37 11.43 -9.54
N CYS A 17 0.24 11.06 -10.67
CA CYS A 17 1.47 10.27 -10.67
C CYS A 17 2.59 11.15 -10.10
N GLY A 18 2.79 10.98 -8.80
CA GLY A 18 3.80 11.66 -8.00
C GLY A 18 3.56 11.26 -6.57
N ALA A 19 3.82 9.99 -6.26
CA ALA A 19 3.77 9.52 -4.88
C ALA A 19 4.64 10.48 -4.03
N PRO A 20 4.11 11.04 -2.92
CA PRO A 20 4.88 11.92 -2.06
C PRO A 20 6.15 11.17 -1.64
N ASN A 21 7.28 11.88 -1.52
CA ASN A 21 8.59 11.36 -1.07
C ASN A 21 8.42 10.23 -0.04
N MET A 22 8.38 8.97 -0.50
CA MET A 22 8.14 7.79 0.34
C MET A 22 9.44 7.36 1.01
N LEU A 23 10.03 8.28 1.76
CA LEU A 23 11.14 7.96 2.64
C LEU A 23 10.55 7.50 3.97
N VAL A 24 10.59 6.19 4.21
CA VAL A 24 10.24 5.61 5.50
C VAL A 24 11.28 6.05 6.52
N LYS A 25 10.85 6.65 7.63
CA LYS A 25 11.70 6.98 8.78
C LYS A 25 11.28 6.17 10.01
N LYS A 26 12.16 6.15 11.01
CA LYS A 26 11.87 5.47 12.27
C LYS A 26 10.62 6.07 12.93
N GLY A 27 9.71 5.19 13.36
CA GLY A 27 8.46 5.56 14.01
C GLY A 27 7.28 5.73 13.06
N ASP A 28 7.52 5.73 11.74
CA ASP A 28 6.43 5.67 10.77
C ASP A 28 5.66 4.36 10.91
N ALA A 29 4.38 4.41 10.58
CA ALA A 29 3.58 3.20 10.45
C ALA A 29 4.18 2.28 9.37
N PHE A 30 4.02 0.98 9.57
CA PHE A 30 4.40 0.00 8.55
C PHE A 30 3.69 0.31 7.22
N PRO A 31 4.41 0.33 6.09
CA PRO A 31 3.89 0.81 4.82
C PRO A 31 2.79 -0.11 4.29
N GLU A 32 1.83 0.47 3.58
CA GLU A 32 0.79 -0.28 2.87
C GLU A 32 1.37 -0.92 1.61
N PHE A 33 1.06 -2.20 1.37
CA PHE A 33 1.41 -2.90 0.14
C PHE A 33 0.46 -4.08 -0.09
N GLU A 34 0.35 -4.46 -1.36
CA GLU A 34 -0.27 -5.69 -1.81
C GLU A 34 0.61 -6.27 -2.91
N LEU A 35 1.20 -7.44 -2.68
CA LEU A 35 2.19 -8.04 -3.57
C LEU A 35 1.95 -9.53 -3.71
N SER A 36 2.21 -10.06 -4.90
CA SER A 36 2.28 -11.51 -5.13
C SER A 36 3.69 -12.02 -4.84
N SER A 37 3.79 -13.08 -4.06
CA SER A 37 5.03 -13.81 -3.84
C SER A 37 5.42 -14.67 -5.04
N HIS A 38 6.65 -15.21 -5.03
CA HIS A 38 7.16 -16.09 -6.09
C HIS A 38 6.37 -17.40 -6.26
N THR A 39 5.55 -17.80 -5.28
CA THR A 39 4.64 -18.96 -5.36
C THR A 39 3.22 -18.58 -5.76
N GLY A 40 2.95 -17.30 -6.03
CA GLY A 40 1.62 -16.80 -6.38
C GLY A 40 0.71 -16.48 -5.18
N ILE A 41 1.20 -16.64 -3.94
CA ILE A 41 0.45 -16.22 -2.75
C ILE A 41 0.41 -14.69 -2.71
N HIS A 42 -0.79 -14.12 -2.57
CA HIS A 42 -1.00 -12.71 -2.29
C HIS A 42 -0.66 -12.41 -0.83
N VAL A 43 0.16 -11.37 -0.62
CA VAL A 43 0.61 -10.92 0.70
C VAL A 43 0.34 -9.43 0.84
N THR A 44 -0.25 -9.06 1.96
CA THR A 44 -0.61 -7.70 2.34
C THR A 44 0.09 -7.29 3.62
N LYS A 45 0.02 -6.00 3.97
CA LYS A 45 0.44 -5.53 5.29
C LYS A 45 -0.30 -6.23 6.44
N SER A 46 -1.61 -6.46 6.32
CA SER A 46 -2.40 -7.05 7.40
C SER A 46 -1.96 -8.46 7.76
N ASP A 47 -1.46 -9.22 6.78
CA ASP A 47 -0.95 -10.57 6.99
C ASP A 47 0.31 -10.61 7.86
N LEU A 48 1.02 -9.48 7.97
CA LEU A 48 2.29 -9.36 8.70
C LEU A 48 2.16 -8.67 10.07
N LEU A 49 0.96 -8.20 10.44
CA LEU A 49 0.75 -7.53 11.72
C LEU A 49 0.83 -8.51 12.90
N GLY A 50 1.26 -8.00 14.06
CA GLY A 50 1.40 -8.80 15.28
C GLY A 50 2.69 -9.62 15.37
N GLN A 51 3.55 -9.56 14.35
CA GLN A 51 4.85 -10.22 14.33
C GLN A 51 5.96 -9.26 13.89
N PRO A 52 7.20 -9.39 14.40
CA PRO A 52 8.35 -8.64 13.88
C PRO A 52 8.57 -8.95 12.40
N SER A 53 8.47 -7.93 11.55
CA SER A 53 8.52 -8.07 10.09
C SER A 53 9.48 -7.08 9.45
N VAL A 54 10.11 -7.47 8.34
CA VAL A 54 11.00 -6.63 7.54
C VAL A 54 10.51 -6.61 6.09
N VAL A 55 10.28 -5.42 5.54
CA VAL A 55 10.03 -5.22 4.10
C VAL A 55 11.30 -4.67 3.48
N TRP A 56 11.82 -5.37 2.48
CA TRP A 56 13.09 -5.03 1.83
C TRP A 56 12.88 -4.79 0.34
N PHE A 57 13.18 -3.56 -0.10
CA PHE A 57 13.18 -3.19 -1.51
C PHE A 57 14.51 -3.61 -2.14
N TYR A 58 14.48 -4.58 -3.05
CA TYR A 58 15.65 -5.10 -3.73
C TYR A 58 15.44 -5.09 -5.27
N PRO A 59 16.39 -4.60 -6.09
CA PRO A 59 16.14 -4.36 -7.52
C PRO A 59 15.81 -5.60 -8.34
N LYS A 60 16.45 -6.74 -8.03
CA LYS A 60 16.28 -7.96 -8.82
C LYS A 60 16.67 -9.20 -8.02
N ALA A 61 15.70 -10.05 -7.72
CA ALA A 61 15.97 -11.39 -7.19
C ALA A 61 16.52 -12.34 -8.28
N ALA A 62 17.16 -13.43 -7.85
CA ALA A 62 17.60 -14.55 -8.71
C ALA A 62 18.51 -14.15 -9.89
N THR A 63 19.58 -13.40 -9.61
CA THR A 63 20.61 -13.11 -10.62
C THR A 63 21.51 -14.33 -10.86
N PRO A 64 21.65 -14.84 -12.10
CA PRO A 64 22.67 -15.84 -12.43
C PRO A 64 24.08 -15.23 -12.26
N GLY A 65 25.03 -16.06 -11.82
CA GLY A 65 26.46 -15.74 -11.78
C GLY A 65 27.21 -16.55 -12.82
#